data_AF-A0A0N1GJM6-F1
#
_entry.id   AF-A0A0N1GJM6-F1
#
_cell.length_a   1.000
_cell.length_b   1.000
_cell.length_c   1.000
_cell.angle_alpha   90.00
_cell.angle_beta   90.00
_cell.angle_gamma   90.00
#
_symmetry.space_group_name_H-M   'P 1'
#
loop_
_entity.id
_entity.type
_entity.pdbx_description
1 polymer ?
#
loop_
_entity_poly.entity_id
_entity_poly.type
_entity_poly.pdbx_seq_one_letter_code
_entity_poly.pdbx_strand_id
1 'polypeptide(L)'
;MDAWLLLGARHFRYLWDEPSTQLAIIFVGGEGCHTVLRREAMLSSRIFIWQHVTRLTPSEVLETIPLFHPIWADADPDDITFADSRAAHGNFRAWARLTAHTRTGHTRTGRPRVDQELLRWAFSRLGASP
;
A
#
# COMPACT_ATOMS: atom_id res chain seq x y z
N MET A 1 -28.31 -1.87 0.38
CA MET A 1 -26.92 -2.02 0.91
C MET A 1 -26.77 -1.13 2.15
N ASP A 2 -27.77 -1.10 3.04
CA ASP A 2 -28.03 0.13 3.83
C ASP A 2 -28.12 -0.10 5.36
N ALA A 3 -28.28 -1.34 5.83
CA ALA A 3 -28.39 -1.62 7.27
C ALA A 3 -27.02 -1.70 7.99
N TRP A 4 -25.99 -2.20 7.31
CA TRP A 4 -24.66 -2.42 7.90
C TRP A 4 -23.87 -1.11 8.09
N LEU A 5 -23.95 -0.17 7.14
CA LEU A 5 -23.31 1.15 7.25
C LEU A 5 -23.92 2.00 8.37
N LEU A 6 -25.26 1.96 8.54
CA LEU A 6 -25.96 2.72 9.59
C LEU A 6 -25.67 2.19 11.00
N LEU A 7 -25.53 0.87 11.17
CA LEU A 7 -25.13 0.27 12.45
C LEU A 7 -23.66 0.57 12.78
N GLY A 8 -22.77 0.48 11.80
CA GLY A 8 -21.35 0.81 11.98
C GLY A 8 -21.13 2.30 12.30
N ALA A 9 -21.77 3.21 11.55
CA ALA A 9 -21.64 4.65 11.73
C ALA A 9 -22.01 5.11 13.16
N ARG A 10 -23.05 4.53 13.75
CA ARG A 10 -23.44 4.82 15.14
C ARG A 10 -22.40 4.35 16.16
N HIS A 11 -21.76 3.21 15.94
CA HIS A 11 -20.69 2.73 16.82
C HIS A 11 -19.44 3.61 16.74
N PHE A 12 -19.03 4.03 15.53
CA PHE A 12 -17.90 4.95 15.38
C PHE A 12 -18.18 6.31 16.02
N ARG A 13 -19.42 6.81 15.91
CA ARG A 13 -19.87 8.03 16.60
C ARG A 13 -19.74 7.91 18.11
N TYR A 14 -20.24 6.82 18.69
CA TYR A 14 -20.18 6.60 20.14
C TYR A 14 -18.73 6.59 20.64
N LEU A 15 -17.84 5.86 19.96
CA LEU A 15 -16.42 5.82 20.31
C LEU A 15 -15.77 7.20 20.21
N TRP A 16 -16.08 7.97 19.16
CA TRP A 16 -15.50 9.30 18.94
C TRP A 16 -15.96 10.34 19.98
N ASP A 17 -17.20 10.27 20.44
CA ASP A 17 -17.77 11.25 21.38
C ASP A 17 -17.41 10.98 22.84
N GLU A 18 -16.90 9.79 23.17
CA GLU A 18 -16.53 9.42 24.54
C GLU A 18 -15.28 10.18 25.00
N PRO A 19 -15.38 11.14 25.93
CA PRO A 19 -14.27 12.03 26.29
C PRO A 19 -13.09 11.32 26.93
N SER A 20 -13.31 10.13 27.51
CA SER A 20 -12.23 9.32 28.08
C SER A 20 -11.37 8.63 27.02
N THR A 21 -11.76 8.68 25.74
CA THR A 21 -11.12 7.90 24.68
C THR A 21 -10.38 8.81 23.72
N GLN A 22 -9.06 8.92 23.91
CA GLN A 22 -8.18 9.61 22.95
C GLN A 22 -7.87 8.67 21.79
N LEU A 23 -8.76 8.64 20.79
CA LEU A 23 -8.65 7.73 19.65
C LEU A 23 -8.60 8.47 18.32
N ALA A 24 -7.80 7.93 17.39
CA ALA A 24 -7.82 8.33 15.99
C ALA A 24 -8.53 7.22 15.18
N ILE A 25 -9.64 7.55 14.52
CA ILE A 25 -10.31 6.63 13.59
C ILE A 25 -9.81 6.91 12.18
N ILE A 26 -9.23 5.90 11.55
CA ILE A 26 -8.79 5.96 10.16
C ILE A 26 -9.71 5.08 9.33
N PHE A 27 -10.42 5.69 8.38
CA PHE A 27 -11.20 4.95 7.39
C PHE A 27 -10.35 4.70 6.15
N VAL A 28 -10.18 3.43 5.78
CA VAL A 28 -9.45 3.02 4.58
C VAL A 28 -10.37 2.21 3.68
N GLY A 29 -10.48 2.63 2.43
CA GLY A 29 -11.28 1.91 1.44
C GLY A 29 -10.81 2.18 0.02
N GLY A 30 -11.26 1.32 -0.89
CA GLY A 30 -10.98 1.47 -2.33
C GLY A 30 -11.90 2.49 -3.00
N GLU A 31 -12.02 2.37 -4.32
CA GLU A 31 -12.89 3.22 -5.14
C GLU A 31 -14.31 3.32 -4.57
N GLY A 32 -14.84 4.54 -4.52
CA GLY A 32 -16.17 4.83 -3.98
C GLY A 32 -16.26 4.98 -2.45
N CYS A 33 -15.20 4.65 -1.68
CA CYS A 33 -15.20 4.82 -0.22
C CYS A 33 -15.45 6.29 0.19
N HIS A 34 -14.78 7.23 -0.48
CA HIS A 34 -15.00 8.67 -0.29
C HIS A 34 -16.47 9.06 -0.52
N THR A 35 -17.08 8.55 -1.60
CA THR A 35 -18.47 8.84 -1.95
C THR A 35 -19.45 8.30 -0.91
N VAL A 36 -19.22 7.09 -0.41
CA VAL A 36 -20.05 6.48 0.65
C VAL A 36 -19.93 7.27 1.94
N LEU A 37 -18.70 7.56 2.40
CA LEU A 37 -18.48 8.29 3.64
C LEU A 37 -19.01 9.73 3.58
N ARG A 38 -18.91 10.40 2.42
CA ARG A 38 -19.48 11.75 2.24
C ARG A 38 -21.00 11.79 2.33
N ARG A 39 -21.69 10.75 1.87
CA ARG A 39 -23.17 10.68 1.91
C ARG A 39 -23.69 10.57 3.35
N GLU A 40 -22.90 10.00 4.26
CA GLU A 40 -23.25 9.85 5.67
C GLU A 40 -22.85 11.09 6.49
N ALA A 41 -23.76 12.07 6.59
CA ALA A 41 -23.52 13.36 7.26
C ALA A 41 -22.95 13.24 8.69
N MET A 42 -23.34 12.19 9.43
CA MET A 42 -22.85 11.95 10.80
C MET A 42 -21.36 11.61 10.86
N LEU A 43 -20.81 10.98 9.82
CA LEU A 43 -19.39 10.64 9.74
C LEU A 43 -18.61 11.74 9.02
N SER A 44 -19.11 12.24 7.90
CA SER A 44 -18.39 13.21 7.06
C SER A 44 -18.08 14.53 7.78
N SER A 45 -18.96 14.97 8.69
CA SER A 45 -18.73 16.17 9.53
C SER A 45 -17.59 16.02 10.55
N ARG A 46 -17.09 14.81 10.78
CA ARG A 46 -16.07 14.48 11.79
C ARG A 46 -14.78 13.95 11.19
N ILE A 47 -14.73 13.81 9.87
CA ILE A 47 -13.50 13.48 9.16
C ILE A 47 -12.78 14.80 8.88
N PHE A 48 -11.73 15.06 9.65
CA PHE A 48 -10.90 16.26 9.52
C PHE A 48 -9.96 16.20 8.32
N ILE A 49 -9.48 15.00 7.97
CA ILE A 49 -8.50 14.79 6.91
C ILE A 49 -9.04 13.75 5.92
N TRP A 50 -9.14 14.15 4.67
CA TRP A 50 -9.41 13.26 3.55
C TRP A 50 -8.13 13.06 2.76
N GLN A 51 -7.46 11.93 2.99
CA GLN A 51 -6.25 11.60 2.26
C GLN A 51 -6.56 10.65 1.11
N HIS A 52 -6.23 11.07 -0.10
CA HIS A 52 -6.19 10.17 -1.25
C HIS A 52 -4.77 9.63 -1.39
N VAL A 53 -4.62 8.30 -1.34
CA VAL A 53 -3.34 7.63 -1.57
C VAL A 53 -3.24 7.30 -3.06
N THR A 54 -2.38 8.02 -3.75
CA THR A 54 -2.08 7.80 -5.17
C THR A 54 -0.89 6.87 -5.34
N ARG A 55 -0.59 6.53 -6.60
CA ARG A 55 0.67 5.86 -6.94
C ARG A 55 1.83 6.80 -6.63
N LEU A 56 2.94 6.22 -6.21
CA LEU A 56 4.20 6.93 -6.05
C LEU A 56 4.70 7.39 -7.42
N THR A 57 5.25 8.60 -7.47
CA THR A 57 6.05 9.09 -8.59
C THR A 57 7.39 8.37 -8.65
N PRO A 58 8.10 8.39 -9.80
CA PRO A 58 9.41 7.74 -9.91
C PRO A 58 10.43 8.22 -8.86
N SER A 59 10.40 9.50 -8.49
CA SER A 59 11.25 10.04 -7.42
C SER A 59 10.85 9.51 -6.04
N GLU A 60 9.56 9.51 -5.71
CA GLU A 60 9.07 8.97 -4.44
C GLU A 60 9.34 7.45 -4.32
N VAL A 61 9.34 6.72 -5.44
CA VAL A 61 9.73 5.30 -5.46
C VAL A 61 11.18 5.14 -5.01
N LEU A 62 12.12 5.94 -5.54
CA LEU A 62 13.53 5.86 -5.18
C LEU A 62 13.78 6.24 -3.71
N GLU A 63 12.95 7.12 -3.13
CA GLU A 63 13.03 7.48 -1.71
C GLU A 63 12.38 6.41 -0.80
N THR A 64 11.26 5.85 -1.24
CA THR A 64 10.40 5.00 -0.38
C THR A 64 10.83 3.54 -0.40
N ILE A 65 11.19 2.99 -1.56
CA ILE A 65 11.43 1.55 -1.72
C ILE A 65 12.65 1.04 -0.94
N PRO A 66 13.79 1.75 -0.87
CA PRO A 66 14.89 1.34 -0.01
C PRO A 66 14.50 1.20 1.47
N LEU A 67 13.54 2.03 1.93
CA LEU A 67 13.03 2.02 3.30
C LEU A 67 11.90 0.99 3.53
N PHE A 68 11.28 0.50 2.46
CA PHE A 68 10.12 -0.38 2.54
C PHE A 68 10.46 -1.77 3.08
N HIS A 69 11.56 -2.37 2.62
CA HIS A 69 11.98 -3.72 3.07
C HIS A 69 13.50 -3.88 2.95
N PRO A 70 14.18 -4.55 3.91
CA PRO A 70 15.66 -4.67 3.93
C PRO A 70 16.30 -5.19 2.65
N ILE A 71 15.57 -6.00 1.87
CA ILE A 71 16.06 -6.52 0.58
C ILE A 71 16.37 -5.41 -0.45
N TRP A 72 15.76 -4.24 -0.30
CA TRP A 72 15.94 -3.10 -1.20
C TRP A 72 16.91 -2.06 -0.65
N ALA A 73 17.36 -2.19 0.61
CA ALA A 73 18.14 -1.17 1.29
C ALA A 73 19.44 -0.81 0.54
N ASP A 74 20.11 -1.83 -0.01
CA ASP A 74 21.36 -1.70 -0.77
C ASP A 74 21.17 -1.96 -2.28
N ALA A 75 19.93 -1.92 -2.78
CA ALA A 75 19.64 -2.10 -4.19
C ALA A 75 20.09 -0.87 -5.00
N ASP A 76 20.59 -1.10 -6.20
CA ASP A 76 20.97 -0.02 -7.11
C ASP A 76 19.72 0.79 -7.52
N PRO A 77 19.74 2.14 -7.51
CA PRO A 77 18.63 2.95 -7.99
C PRO A 77 18.14 2.58 -9.40
N ASP A 78 19.04 2.14 -10.29
CA ASP A 78 18.69 1.69 -11.63
C ASP A 78 17.90 0.37 -11.60
N ASP A 79 18.23 -0.53 -10.67
CA ASP A 79 17.49 -1.79 -10.45
C ASP A 79 16.10 -1.53 -9.87
N ILE A 80 15.98 -0.55 -8.95
CA ILE A 80 14.67 -0.12 -8.40
C ILE A 80 13.81 0.51 -9.52
N THR A 81 14.41 1.36 -10.35
CA THR A 81 13.71 1.97 -11.51
C THR A 81 13.27 0.91 -12.51
N PHE A 82 14.11 -0.10 -12.76
CA PHE A 82 13.78 -1.23 -13.62
C PHE A 82 12.62 -2.07 -13.04
N ALA A 83 12.63 -2.33 -11.74
CA ALA A 83 11.54 -2.98 -11.03
C ALA A 83 10.22 -2.21 -11.12
N ASP A 84 10.26 -0.89 -10.89
CA ASP A 84 9.07 -0.06 -10.93
C ASP A 84 8.46 -0.01 -12.34
N SER A 85 9.28 0.30 -13.34
CA SER A 85 8.85 0.47 -14.73
C SER A 85 8.28 -0.80 -15.36
N ARG A 86 8.68 -1.99 -14.87
CA ARG A 86 8.27 -3.27 -15.45
C ARG A 86 7.14 -3.97 -14.71
N ALA A 87 6.96 -3.72 -13.41
CA ALA A 87 6.04 -4.50 -12.59
C ALA A 87 5.19 -3.68 -11.62
N ALA A 88 5.79 -2.69 -10.93
CA ALA A 88 5.11 -2.06 -9.81
C ALA A 88 4.41 -0.74 -10.14
N HIS A 89 4.95 0.06 -11.07
CA HIS A 89 4.37 1.31 -11.57
C HIS A 89 3.88 2.25 -10.45
N GLY A 90 4.68 2.42 -9.40
CA GLY A 90 4.37 3.23 -8.22
C GLY A 90 3.26 2.65 -7.32
N ASN A 91 2.73 1.46 -7.62
CA ASN A 91 1.69 0.81 -6.82
C ASN A 91 2.29 -0.03 -5.68
N PHE A 92 2.03 0.38 -4.45
CA PHE A 92 2.60 -0.28 -3.27
C PHE A 92 2.17 -1.74 -3.09
N ARG A 93 0.95 -2.11 -3.52
CA ARG A 93 0.49 -3.51 -3.50
C ARG A 93 1.27 -4.36 -4.49
N ALA A 94 1.60 -3.81 -5.66
CA ALA A 94 2.45 -4.49 -6.63
C ALA A 94 3.89 -4.62 -6.11
N TRP A 95 4.44 -3.58 -5.47
CA TRP A 95 5.72 -3.63 -4.77
C TRP A 95 5.79 -4.72 -3.69
N ALA A 96 4.73 -4.87 -2.88
CA ALA A 96 4.67 -5.93 -1.87
C ALA A 96 4.71 -7.33 -2.49
N ARG A 97 3.98 -7.54 -3.60
CA ARG A 97 4.00 -8.82 -4.35
C ARG A 97 5.37 -9.09 -4.96
N LEU A 98 5.97 -8.10 -5.62
CA LEU A 98 7.31 -8.21 -6.18
C LEU A 98 8.33 -8.55 -5.10
N THR A 99 8.30 -7.85 -3.97
CA THR A 99 9.20 -8.07 -2.82
C THR A 99 9.13 -9.51 -2.31
N ALA A 100 7.93 -10.11 -2.24
CA ALA A 100 7.78 -11.50 -1.81
C ALA A 100 8.49 -12.48 -2.76
N HIS A 101 8.38 -12.28 -4.07
CA HIS A 101 9.10 -13.10 -5.06
C HIS A 101 10.60 -12.82 -5.02
N THR A 102 11.02 -11.56 -5.02
CA THR A 102 12.44 -11.17 -4.94
C THR A 102 13.11 -11.78 -3.71
N ARG A 103 12.46 -11.75 -2.54
CA ARG A 103 12.96 -12.41 -1.31
C ARG A 103 13.16 -13.90 -1.50
N THR A 104 12.20 -14.58 -2.12
CA THR A 104 12.29 -16.01 -2.39
C THR A 104 13.45 -16.35 -3.34
N GLY A 105 13.64 -15.54 -4.39
CA GLY A 105 14.75 -15.74 -5.34
C GLY A 105 16.11 -15.40 -4.73
N HIS A 106 16.18 -14.35 -3.91
CA HIS A 106 17.39 -13.92 -3.21
C HIS A 106 17.88 -15.01 -2.23
N THR A 107 17.01 -15.57 -1.40
CA THR A 107 17.37 -16.67 -0.49
C THR A 107 17.88 -17.91 -1.22
N ARG A 108 17.38 -18.19 -2.43
CA ARG A 108 17.82 -19.36 -3.22
C ARG A 108 19.16 -19.16 -3.92
N THR A 109 19.46 -17.93 -4.31
CA THR A 109 20.65 -17.61 -5.11
C THR A 109 21.82 -17.12 -4.27
N GLY A 110 21.57 -16.61 -3.06
CA GLY A 110 22.61 -16.07 -2.19
C GLY A 110 23.30 -14.82 -2.76
N ARG A 111 22.64 -14.11 -3.69
CA ARG A 111 23.21 -12.89 -4.30
C ARG A 111 23.44 -11.81 -3.24
N PRO A 112 24.47 -10.97 -3.38
CA PRO A 112 24.77 -9.94 -2.38
C PRO A 112 23.74 -8.81 -2.34
N ARG A 113 23.04 -8.55 -3.46
CA ARG A 113 22.01 -7.52 -3.59
C ARG A 113 20.95 -7.92 -4.62
N VAL A 114 19.88 -7.14 -4.70
CA VAL A 114 18.93 -7.25 -5.80
C VAL A 114 19.54 -6.68 -7.07
N ASP A 115 19.49 -7.43 -8.15
CA ASP A 115 19.97 -7.05 -9.48
C ASP A 115 18.91 -7.36 -10.55
N GLN A 116 19.09 -6.84 -11.76
CA GLN A 116 18.17 -7.07 -12.87
C GLN A 116 17.91 -8.56 -13.19
N GLU A 117 18.86 -9.47 -12.97
CA GLU A 117 18.67 -10.88 -13.29
C GLU A 117 17.70 -11.55 -12.29
N LEU A 118 17.90 -11.28 -10.99
CA LEU A 118 16.94 -11.67 -9.96
C LEU A 118 15.56 -11.06 -10.22
N LEU A 119 15.51 -9.79 -10.63
CA LEU A 119 14.26 -9.11 -10.97
C LEU A 119 13.55 -9.75 -12.17
N ARG A 120 14.26 -10.08 -13.24
CA ARG A 120 13.69 -10.79 -14.40
C ARG A 120 13.10 -12.15 -13.98
N TRP A 121 13.78 -12.87 -13.09
CA TRP A 121 13.23 -14.09 -12.52
C TRP A 121 11.97 -13.80 -11.69
N ALA A 122 11.97 -12.76 -10.85
CA ALA A 122 10.80 -12.38 -10.06
C ALA A 122 9.60 -11.99 -10.94
N PHE A 123 9.83 -11.27 -12.05
CA PHE A 123 8.79 -10.94 -13.02
C PHE A 123 8.16 -12.17 -13.67
N SER A 124 8.97 -13.20 -13.97
CA SER A 124 8.45 -14.46 -14.51
C SER A 124 7.48 -15.15 -13.56
N ARG A 125 7.58 -14.88 -12.25
CA ARG A 125 6.68 -15.41 -11.21
C ARG A 125 5.43 -14.56 -11.00
N LEU A 126 5.47 -13.25 -11.32
CA LEU A 126 4.30 -12.37 -11.20
C LEU A 126 3.20 -12.71 -12.21
N GLY A 127 3.57 -13.18 -13.40
CA GLY A 127 2.62 -13.64 -14.44
C GLY A 127 2.08 -15.07 -14.21
N ALA A 128 2.75 -15.84 -13.35
CA ALA A 128 2.30 -17.16 -12.93
C ALA A 128 1.43 -17.01 -11.67
N SER A 129 0.20 -16.53 -11.83
CA SER A 129 -0.81 -16.75 -10.77
C SER A 129 -1.15 -18.24 -10.74
N PRO A 130 -1.32 -18.87 -9.57
CA PRO A 130 -2.14 -20.08 -9.49
C PRO A 130 -3.59 -19.78 -9.88
#